data_AF-A0A151TQM9-F1
#
_entry.id   AF-A0A151TQM9-F1
#
_cell.length_a   1.000
_cell.length_b   1.000
_cell.length_c   1.000
_cell.angle_alpha   90.00
_cell.angle_beta   90.00
_cell.angle_gamma   90.00
#
_symmetry.space_group_name_H-M   'P 1'
#
loop_
_entity.id
_entity.type
_entity.pdbx_description
1 polymer ?
#
loop_
_entity_poly.entity_id
_entity_poly.type
_entity_poly.pdbx_seq_one_letter_code
_entity_poly.pdbx_strand_id
1 'polypeptide(L)'
;MRLPSEGQNVCGGAAAGSCPVKCFRTDPVCGVDGVTYWCGCSEAACAGAQVAKLGFCEVGNGGSVPLSGQALLLVHIVWLIVLGFSVFFGLF
;
A
#
# COMPACT_ATOMS: atom_id res chain seq x y z
N MET A 1 -29.54 17.86 5.92
CA MET A 1 -29.69 16.64 5.11
C MET A 1 -28.62 15.64 5.54
N ARG A 2 -29.01 14.52 6.15
CA ARG A 2 -28.08 13.42 6.47
C ARG A 2 -27.83 12.62 5.18
N LEU A 3 -26.58 12.51 4.73
CA LEU A 3 -26.20 11.56 3.68
C LEU A 3 -26.47 10.15 4.20
N PRO A 4 -27.18 9.30 3.45
CA PRO A 4 -27.31 7.90 3.85
C PRO A 4 -25.93 7.25 3.72
N SER A 5 -25.34 6.91 4.87
CA SER A 5 -24.40 5.80 4.99
C SER A 5 -25.18 4.51 4.71
N GLU A 6 -25.56 4.34 3.46
CA GLU A 6 -26.14 3.10 2.96
C GLU A 6 -25.00 2.08 2.93
N GLY A 7 -25.28 0.87 3.42
CA GLY A 7 -24.43 -0.31 3.24
C GLY A 7 -24.35 -0.66 1.76
N GLN A 8 -23.74 0.23 0.99
CA GLN A 8 -23.48 0.07 -0.42
C GLN A 8 -22.39 -0.96 -0.51
N ASN A 9 -22.79 -2.14 -0.95
CA ASN A 9 -21.92 -3.01 -1.70
C ASN A 9 -21.20 -2.15 -2.76
N VAL A 10 -20.01 -1.67 -2.43
CA VAL A 10 -19.15 -0.85 -3.30
C VAL A 10 -19.00 -1.50 -4.69
N CYS A 11 -19.14 -2.84 -4.70
CA CYS A 11 -19.11 -3.73 -5.83
C CYS A 11 -20.41 -4.56 -6.00
N GLY A 12 -21.57 -3.96 -5.75
CA GLY A 12 -22.89 -4.57 -5.80
C GLY A 12 -23.29 -5.03 -7.20
N GLY A 13 -22.73 -6.15 -7.64
CA GLY A 13 -22.98 -6.71 -8.98
C GLY A 13 -21.72 -7.21 -9.69
N ALA A 14 -20.55 -7.19 -9.06
CA ALA A 14 -19.36 -7.81 -9.63
C ALA A 14 -19.50 -9.34 -9.60
N ALA A 15 -20.11 -9.90 -10.64
CA ALA A 15 -20.07 -11.32 -10.88
C ALA A 15 -18.61 -11.73 -11.07
N ALA A 16 -18.14 -12.70 -10.27
CA ALA A 16 -16.88 -13.37 -10.49
C ALA A 16 -16.93 -14.03 -11.88
N GLY A 17 -16.42 -13.33 -12.89
CA GLY A 17 -16.25 -13.88 -14.23
C GLY A 17 -15.12 -14.91 -14.27
N SER A 18 -14.50 -15.07 -15.44
CA SER A 18 -13.33 -15.94 -15.59
C SER A 18 -12.10 -15.32 -14.91
N CYS A 19 -11.64 -15.96 -13.84
CA CYS A 19 -10.34 -15.70 -13.22
C CYS A 19 -9.21 -16.32 -14.05
N PRO A 20 -8.07 -15.64 -14.28
CA PRO A 20 -7.68 -14.32 -13.79
C PRO A 20 -8.22 -13.16 -14.64
N VAL A 21 -8.63 -12.08 -13.96
CA VAL A 21 -9.16 -10.88 -14.63
C VAL A 21 -8.02 -10.14 -15.33
N LYS A 22 -8.22 -9.83 -16.62
CA LYS A 22 -7.35 -8.95 -17.41
C LYS A 22 -8.11 -7.68 -17.74
N CYS A 23 -7.72 -6.57 -17.13
CA CYS A 23 -8.21 -5.24 -17.48
C CYS A 23 -7.16 -4.50 -18.32
N PHE A 24 -7.61 -3.83 -19.39
CA PHE A 24 -6.75 -2.94 -20.18
C PHE A 24 -6.60 -1.57 -19.50
N ARG A 25 -7.63 -1.14 -18.76
CA ARG A 25 -7.64 0.10 -17.99
C ARG A 25 -7.69 -0.24 -16.50
N THR A 26 -6.83 0.41 -15.72
CA THR A 26 -6.81 0.26 -14.27
C THR A 26 -8.04 0.92 -13.65
N ASP A 27 -8.71 0.19 -12.78
CA ASP A 27 -9.81 0.63 -11.94
C ASP A 27 -9.49 0.22 -10.49
N PRO A 28 -8.60 0.93 -9.79
CA PRO A 28 -8.11 0.49 -8.50
C PRO A 28 -9.22 0.50 -7.43
N VAL A 29 -9.32 -0.57 -6.64
CA VAL A 29 -10.20 -0.67 -5.47
C VAL A 29 -9.42 -1.20 -4.28
N CYS A 30 -9.81 -0.77 -3.09
CA CYS A 30 -9.19 -1.21 -1.84
C CYS A 30 -10.04 -2.29 -1.20
N GLY A 31 -9.47 -3.48 -1.07
CA GLY A 31 -10.08 -4.57 -0.32
C GLY A 31 -10.05 -4.31 1.20
N VAL A 32 -10.94 -4.97 1.92
CA VAL A 32 -10.94 -4.99 3.41
C VAL A 32 -9.66 -5.62 3.99
N ASP A 33 -8.95 -6.38 3.17
CA ASP A 33 -7.65 -6.98 3.45
C ASP A 33 -6.47 -6.00 3.27
N GLY A 34 -6.73 -4.77 2.84
CA GLY A 34 -5.70 -3.75 2.60
C GLY A 34 -4.94 -3.96 1.29
N VAL A 35 -5.39 -4.90 0.44
CA VAL A 35 -4.82 -5.13 -0.89
C VAL A 35 -5.53 -4.22 -1.91
N THR A 36 -4.73 -3.58 -2.76
CA THR A 36 -5.26 -2.83 -3.90
C THR A 36 -5.44 -3.76 -5.10
N TYR A 37 -6.68 -3.92 -5.52
CA TYR A 37 -7.06 -4.65 -6.74
C TYR A 37 -7.13 -3.66 -7.90
N TRP A 38 -6.36 -3.90 -8.96
CA TRP A 38 -6.15 -2.97 -10.06
C TRP A 38 -7.20 -3.07 -11.17
N CYS A 39 -7.86 -4.21 -11.29
CA CYS A 39 -8.95 -4.46 -12.23
C CYS A 39 -10.33 -4.32 -11.58
N GLY A 40 -10.37 -3.66 -10.44
CA GLY A 40 -11.58 -3.24 -9.75
C GLY A 40 -12.31 -4.37 -9.06
N CYS A 41 -13.61 -4.18 -8.92
CA CYS A 41 -14.50 -5.09 -8.22
C CYS A 41 -14.49 -6.53 -8.75
N SER A 42 -14.26 -6.71 -10.05
CA SER A 42 -14.23 -8.04 -10.68
C SER A 42 -13.02 -8.88 -10.23
N GLU A 43 -11.87 -8.24 -10.01
CA GLU A 43 -10.66 -8.88 -9.50
C GLU A 43 -10.75 -9.12 -8.00
N ALA A 44 -11.28 -8.16 -7.24
CA ALA A 44 -11.54 -8.34 -5.82
C ALA A 44 -12.51 -9.51 -5.56
N ALA A 45 -13.62 -9.58 -6.31
CA ALA A 45 -14.57 -10.70 -6.23
C ALA A 45 -13.94 -12.04 -6.64
N CYS A 46 -13.09 -12.04 -7.66
CA CYS A 46 -12.31 -13.21 -8.09
C CYS A 46 -11.36 -13.72 -6.99
N ALA A 47 -10.76 -12.80 -6.23
CA ALA A 47 -9.93 -13.13 -5.07
C ALA A 47 -10.74 -13.44 -3.79
N GLY A 48 -12.08 -13.34 -3.85
CA GLY A 48 -12.94 -13.48 -2.68
C GLY A 48 -12.81 -12.34 -1.66
N ALA A 49 -12.21 -11.22 -2.06
CA ALA A 49 -12.04 -10.04 -1.21
C ALA A 49 -13.24 -9.10 -1.31
N GLN A 50 -13.70 -8.63 -0.15
CA GLN A 50 -14.71 -7.59 -0.08
C GLN A 50 -14.04 -6.22 -0.26
N VAL A 51 -14.65 -5.34 -1.04
CA VAL A 51 -14.12 -4.00 -1.28
C VAL A 51 -14.57 -3.05 -0.18
N ALA A 52 -13.61 -2.44 0.51
CA ALA A 52 -13.82 -1.44 1.54
C ALA A 52 -14.07 -0.04 0.94
N LYS A 53 -13.37 0.29 -0.15
CA LYS A 53 -13.42 1.63 -0.77
C LYS A 53 -13.01 1.57 -2.24
N LEU A 54 -13.60 2.45 -3.07
CA LEU A 54 -13.12 2.73 -4.43
C LEU A 54 -11.80 3.51 -4.38
N GLY A 55 -10.87 3.18 -5.27
CA GLY A 55 -9.52 3.74 -5.29
C GLY A 55 -8.49 2.83 -4.61
N PHE A 56 -7.24 3.26 -4.59
CA PHE A 56 -6.14 2.54 -3.95
C PHE A 56 -6.31 2.50 -2.43
N CYS A 57 -5.75 1.47 -1.79
CA CYS A 57 -5.60 1.46 -0.34
C CYS A 57 -4.62 2.54 0.09
N GLU A 58 -4.91 3.25 1.17
CA GLU A 58 -4.00 4.23 1.75
C GLU A 58 -2.67 3.54 2.11
N VAL A 59 -1.63 3.84 1.34
CA VAL A 59 -0.23 3.47 1.62
C VAL A 59 0.36 4.34 2.75
N GLY A 60 -0.47 5.16 3.40
CA GLY A 60 -0.04 6.16 4.39
C GLY A 60 -0.23 5.71 5.83
N ASN A 61 0.89 5.59 6.54
CA ASN A 61 1.04 5.65 7.99
C ASN A 61 0.98 4.34 8.81
N GLY A 62 0.85 3.20 8.16
CA GLY A 62 1.24 1.91 8.74
C GLY A 62 2.70 1.61 8.38
N GLY A 63 3.63 2.44 8.82
CA GLY A 63 5.07 2.28 8.54
C GLY A 63 5.65 1.00 9.15
N SER A 64 5.33 -0.16 8.59
CA SER A 64 6.18 -1.34 8.61
C SER A 64 7.08 -1.34 7.38
N VAL A 65 7.70 -0.20 7.11
CA VAL A 65 9.11 -0.26 6.76
C VAL A 65 9.73 -1.16 7.83
N PRO A 66 10.38 -2.30 7.50
CA PRO A 66 10.96 -3.14 8.53
C PRO A 66 11.94 -2.25 9.30
N LEU A 67 11.56 -1.88 10.52
CA LEU A 67 12.32 -0.98 11.39
C LEU A 67 13.74 -1.53 11.62
N SER A 68 13.91 -2.83 11.40
CA SER A 68 15.19 -3.53 11.37
C SER A 68 16.15 -3.05 10.26
N GLY A 69 15.66 -2.73 9.05
CA GLY A 69 16.52 -2.28 7.93
C GLY A 69 16.92 -0.80 7.98
N GLN A 70 16.16 0.02 8.72
CA GLN A 70 16.37 1.47 8.78
C GLN A 70 17.36 1.86 9.87
N ALA A 71 17.37 1.11 10.97
CA ALA A 71 18.32 1.31 12.05
C ALA A 71 19.76 1.08 11.59
N LEU A 72 20.01 0.03 10.80
CA LEU A 72 21.34 -0.26 10.27
C LEU A 72 21.81 0.81 9.28
N LEU A 73 20.90 1.36 8.46
CA LEU A 73 21.20 2.45 7.55
C LEU A 73 21.55 3.75 8.32
N LEU A 74 20.79 4.08 9.37
CA LEU A 74 21.07 5.25 10.20
C LEU A 74 22.42 5.13 10.93
N VAL A 75 22.73 3.95 11.50
CA VAL A 75 24.05 3.70 12.14
C VAL A 75 25.18 3.84 11.12
N HIS A 76 25.00 3.28 9.91
CA HIS A 76 25.99 3.39 8.83
C HIS A 76 26.20 4.86 8.40
N ILE A 77 25.13 5.65 8.26
CA ILE A 77 25.21 7.07 7.91
C ILE A 77 25.95 7.87 9.00
N VAL A 78 25.60 7.66 10.28
CA VAL A 78 26.27 8.37 11.39
C VAL A 78 27.75 8.02 11.44
N TRP A 79 28.11 6.76 11.25
CA TRP A 79 29.51 6.32 11.21
C TRP A 79 30.30 6.96 10.06
N LEU A 80 29.72 7.03 8.85
CA LEU A 80 30.34 7.71 7.71
C LEU A 80 30.55 9.21 7.97
N ILE A 81 29.60 9.89 8.62
CA ILE A 81 29.73 11.30 8.99
C ILE A 81 30.88 11.49 9.99
N VAL A 82 30.96 10.65 11.03
CA VAL A 82 32.05 10.71 12.02
C VAL A 82 33.41 10.46 11.36
N LEU A 83 33.53 9.43 10.51
CA LEU A 83 34.78 9.17 9.79
C LEU A 83 35.17 10.32 8.87
N GLY A 84 34.22 10.88 8.11
CA GLY A 84 34.46 12.02 7.23
C GLY A 84 34.95 13.25 8.01
N PHE A 85 34.33 13.52 9.15
CA PHE A 85 34.74 14.61 10.03
C PHE A 85 36.15 14.37 10.62
N SER A 86 36.44 13.17 11.12
CA SER A 86 37.76 12.84 11.66
C SER A 86 38.89 13.00 10.63
N VAL A 87 38.64 12.62 9.36
CA VAL A 87 39.61 12.81 8.26
C VAL A 87 39.76 14.29 7.90
N PHE A 88 38.65 15.03 7.82
CA PHE A 88 38.67 16.45 7.47
C PHE A 88 39.38 17.31 8.53
N PHE A 89 39.17 17.02 9.81
CA PHE A 89 39.79 17.72 10.94
C PHE A 89 41.19 17.19 11.29
N GLY A 90 41.70 16.17 10.59
CA GLY A 90 43.05 15.64 10.80
C GLY A 90 43.25 15.04 12.20
N LEU A 91 42.20 14.47 12.80
CA LEU A 91 42.26 13.81 14.12
C LEU A 91 42.81 12.37 14.05
N PHE A 92 43.66 12.10 13.06
CA PHE A 92 44.32 10.80 12.85
C PHE A 92 45.84 10.98 12.71
#